data_AF-A0A315CS89-F1
#
_entry.id   AF-A0A315CS89-F1
#
_cell.length_a   1.000
_cell.length_b   1.000
_cell.length_c   1.000
_cell.angle_alpha   90.00
_cell.angle_beta   90.00
_cell.angle_gamma   90.00
#
_symmetry.space_group_name_H-M   'P 1'
#
loop_
_entity.id
_entity.type
_entity.pdbx_description
1 polymer ?
#
loop_
_entity_poly.entity_id
_entity_poly.type
_entity_poly.pdbx_seq_one_letter_code
_entity_poly.pdbx_strand_id
1 'polypeptide(L)'
;MLLDQLRQMNTRLNSIADQFGASRLRVFGSVARGEETSDSDVDFLVELPRGYDLFAQRMALAQGLGDVLHRKVDLVPEHELNPHVRAQVLAEAVPL
;
A
#
# COMPACT_ATOMS: atom_id res chain seq x y z
N MET A 1 -7.23 -12.04 -10.25
CA MET A 1 -6.82 -12.03 -8.83
C MET A 1 -6.92 -10.60 -8.30
N LEU A 2 -6.94 -10.36 -6.99
CA LEU A 2 -7.04 -8.99 -6.46
C LEU A 2 -5.86 -8.14 -6.96
N LEU A 3 -4.67 -8.74 -7.04
CA LEU A 3 -3.47 -8.11 -7.61
C LEU A 3 -3.69 -7.56 -9.04
N ASP A 4 -4.43 -8.27 -9.90
CA ASP A 4 -4.71 -7.81 -11.26
C ASP A 4 -5.63 -6.58 -11.26
N GLN A 5 -6.61 -6.55 -10.35
CA GLN A 5 -7.48 -5.39 -10.18
C GLN A 5 -6.69 -4.17 -9.71
N LEU A 6 -5.78 -4.35 -8.74
CA LEU A 6 -4.89 -3.29 -8.29
C LEU A 6 -4.00 -2.76 -9.43
N ARG A 7 -3.48 -3.65 -10.27
CA ARG A 7 -2.69 -3.27 -11.47
C ARG A 7 -3.51 -2.50 -12.50
N GLN A 8 -4.78 -2.84 -12.71
CA GLN A 8 -5.66 -2.07 -13.61
C GLN A 8 -5.98 -0.68 -13.05
N MET A 9 -6.06 -0.56 -11.72
CA MET A 9 -6.33 0.70 -11.03
C MET A 9 -5.07 1.48 -10.69
N ASN A 10 -3.91 0.97 -11.05
CA ASN A 10 -2.59 1.49 -10.72
C ASN A 10 -2.50 3.02 -10.87
N THR A 11 -2.81 3.55 -12.05
CA THR A 11 -2.75 4.99 -12.33
C THR A 11 -3.58 5.81 -11.34
N ARG A 12 -4.76 5.30 -10.96
CA ARG A 12 -5.64 5.95 -9.99
C ARG A 12 -5.08 5.86 -8.58
N LEU A 13 -4.55 4.70 -8.18
CA LEU A 13 -3.98 4.50 -6.84
C LEU A 13 -2.72 5.36 -6.64
N ASN A 14 -1.82 5.40 -7.62
CA ASN A 14 -0.65 6.28 -7.58
C ASN A 14 -1.05 7.77 -7.58
N SER A 15 -2.06 8.17 -8.35
CA SER A 15 -2.56 9.54 -8.31
C SER A 15 -3.12 9.93 -6.93
N ILE A 16 -3.71 9.00 -6.18
CA ILE A 16 -4.13 9.24 -4.79
C ILE A 16 -2.89 9.34 -3.90
N ALA A 17 -1.94 8.41 -4.02
CA ALA A 17 -0.68 8.44 -3.25
C ALA A 17 0.06 9.78 -3.40
N ASP A 18 0.20 10.27 -4.63
CA ASP A 18 0.87 11.53 -4.95
C ASP A 18 0.20 12.74 -4.28
N GLN A 19 -1.14 12.77 -4.19
CA GLN A 19 -1.87 13.85 -3.52
C GLN A 19 -1.56 13.95 -2.03
N PHE A 20 -1.18 12.83 -1.40
CA PHE A 20 -0.80 12.78 0.00
C PHE A 20 0.73 12.78 0.21
N GLY A 21 1.51 13.01 -0.85
CA GLY A 21 2.98 13.04 -0.78
C GLY A 21 3.62 11.67 -0.62
N ALA A 22 2.88 10.59 -0.86
CA ALA A 22 3.41 9.24 -0.88
C ALA A 22 3.86 8.86 -2.30
N SER A 23 4.92 8.07 -2.40
CA SER A 23 5.44 7.57 -3.66
C SER A 23 5.77 6.08 -3.58
N ARG A 24 6.06 5.45 -4.72
CA ARG A 24 6.48 4.04 -4.82
C ARG A 24 5.52 3.07 -4.14
N LEU A 25 4.24 3.23 -4.46
CA LEU A 25 3.18 2.34 -4.00
C LEU A 25 3.47 0.91 -4.46
N ARG A 26 3.59 0.00 -3.50
CA ARG A 26 3.75 -1.43 -3.72
C ARG A 26 2.71 -2.17 -2.89
N VAL A 27 2.25 -3.30 -3.37
CA VAL A 27 1.43 -4.22 -2.57
C VAL A 27 2.32 -5.34 -2.05
N PHE A 28 2.11 -5.78 -0.82
CA PHE A 28 2.82 -6.91 -0.23
C PHE A 28 1.83 -7.86 0.49
N GLY A 29 2.35 -8.87 1.19
CA GLY A 29 1.50 -9.78 1.96
C GLY A 29 0.72 -10.78 1.11
N SER A 30 -0.46 -11.18 1.59
CA SER A 30 -1.29 -12.22 0.97
C SER A 30 -1.68 -11.87 -0.47
N VAL A 31 -1.97 -10.60 -0.76
CA VAL A 31 -2.33 -10.11 -2.10
C VAL A 31 -1.17 -10.23 -3.08
N ALA A 32 0.07 -9.99 -2.64
CA ALA A 32 1.25 -10.18 -3.48
C ALA A 32 1.55 -11.67 -3.74
N ARG A 33 1.19 -12.54 -2.79
CA ARG A 33 1.40 -14.01 -2.89
C ARG A 33 0.26 -14.76 -3.59
N GLY A 34 -0.87 -14.10 -3.86
CA GLY A 34 -2.06 -14.75 -4.42
C GLY A 34 -2.81 -15.62 -3.40
N GLU A 35 -2.56 -15.41 -2.12
CA GLU A 35 -3.17 -16.13 -0.99
C GLU A 35 -4.31 -15.32 -0.34
N GLU A 36 -4.80 -14.27 -1.01
CA GLU A 36 -5.84 -13.42 -0.48
C GLU A 36 -7.22 -14.11 -0.43
N THR A 37 -8.01 -13.76 0.58
CA THR A 37 -9.41 -14.16 0.73
C THR A 37 -10.35 -12.98 0.45
N SER A 38 -11.65 -13.25 0.36
CA SER A 38 -12.67 -12.20 0.18
C SER A 38 -12.64 -11.13 1.27
N ASP A 39 -12.22 -11.48 2.48
CA ASP A 39 -12.17 -10.61 3.66
C ASP A 39 -10.75 -10.12 3.97
N SER A 40 -9.77 -10.40 3.09
CA SER A 40 -8.41 -9.94 3.29
C SER A 40 -8.27 -8.44 3.10
N ASP A 41 -7.51 -7.84 4.02
CA ASP A 41 -7.03 -6.46 3.93
C ASP A 41 -5.98 -6.35 2.81
N VAL A 42 -5.77 -5.13 2.31
CA VAL A 42 -4.73 -4.86 1.31
C VAL A 42 -3.56 -4.13 1.96
N ASP A 43 -2.44 -4.83 2.05
CA ASP A 43 -1.19 -4.32 2.61
C ASP A 43 -0.41 -3.53 1.55
N PHE A 44 -0.27 -2.22 1.78
CA PHE A 44 0.49 -1.32 0.92
C PHE A 44 1.77 -0.83 1.57
N LEU A 45 2.86 -0.93 0.82
CA LEU A 45 4.15 -0.37 1.16
C LEU A 45 4.34 0.92 0.35
N VAL A 46 4.62 2.03 1.04
CA VAL A 46 4.84 3.35 0.42
C VAL A 46 6.10 4.02 0.91
N GLU A 47 6.62 4.94 0.12
CA GLU A 47 7.65 5.88 0.54
C GLU A 47 7.01 7.22 0.86
N LEU A 48 7.03 7.61 2.14
CA LEU A 48 6.57 8.90 2.65
C LEU A 48 7.78 9.73 3.12
N PRO A 49 7.74 11.06 2.96
CA PRO A 49 8.82 11.93 3.40
C PRO A 49 8.99 11.90 4.92
N ARG A 50 10.21 12.14 5.40
CA ARG A 50 10.46 12.26 6.84
C ARG A 50 9.71 13.47 7.40
N GLY A 51 8.96 13.27 8.49
CA GLY A 51 8.11 14.29 9.08
C GLY A 51 6.71 14.39 8.44
N TYR A 52 6.27 13.35 7.72
CA TYR A 52 4.89 13.24 7.25
C TYR A 52 3.89 13.29 8.42
N ASP A 53 2.68 13.78 8.14
CA ASP A 53 1.60 13.80 9.13
C ASP A 53 0.85 12.46 9.15
N LEU A 54 0.77 11.84 10.33
CA LEU A 54 0.12 10.54 10.50
C LEU A 54 -1.36 10.58 10.09
N PHE A 55 -2.10 11.63 10.44
CA PHE A 55 -3.53 11.72 10.20
C PHE A 55 -3.83 12.24 8.80
N ALA A 56 -3.24 13.37 8.43
CA ALA A 56 -3.52 14.09 7.19
C ALA A 56 -2.85 13.48 5.95
N GLN A 57 -1.77 12.71 6.10
CA GLN A 57 -1.13 12.02 4.97
C GLN A 57 -1.34 10.52 5.04
N ARG A 58 -0.85 9.85 6.09
CA ARG A 58 -0.89 8.38 6.13
C ARG A 58 -2.29 7.80 6.30
N MET A 59 -3.03 8.21 7.33
CA MET A 59 -4.39 7.71 7.56
C MET A 59 -5.34 8.17 6.45
N ALA A 60 -5.23 9.42 6.01
CA ALA A 60 -6.03 9.93 4.89
C ALA A 60 -5.77 9.17 3.58
N LEU A 61 -4.51 8.83 3.28
CA LEU A 61 -4.17 7.98 2.13
C LEU A 61 -4.73 6.56 2.27
N ALA A 62 -4.54 5.93 3.43
CA ALA A 62 -5.08 4.59 3.68
C ALA A 62 -6.61 4.56 3.52
N GLN A 63 -7.31 5.58 4.03
CA GLN A 63 -8.74 5.73 3.85
C GLN A 63 -9.12 5.96 2.38
N GLY A 64 -8.42 6.86 1.67
CA GLY A 64 -8.70 7.13 0.25
C GLY A 64 -8.48 5.93 -0.65
N LEU A 65 -7.45 5.13 -0.38
CA LEU A 65 -7.24 3.85 -1.06
C LEU A 65 -8.34 2.84 -0.70
N GLY A 66 -8.70 2.74 0.59
CA GLY A 66 -9.75 1.84 1.07
C GLY A 66 -11.12 2.15 0.49
N ASP A 67 -11.48 3.43 0.35
CA ASP A 67 -12.73 3.89 -0.25
C ASP A 67 -12.82 3.49 -1.72
N VAL A 68 -11.71 3.54 -2.46
CA VAL A 68 -11.63 3.15 -3.87
C VAL A 68 -11.64 1.63 -4.04
N LEU A 69 -11.05 0.89 -3.12
CA LEU A 69 -10.96 -0.57 -3.16
C LEU A 69 -12.16 -1.26 -2.47
N HIS A 70 -12.99 -0.49 -1.76
CA HIS A 70 -14.07 -0.99 -0.89
C HIS A 70 -13.58 -2.06 0.10
N ARG A 71 -12.35 -1.89 0.59
CA ARG A 71 -11.64 -2.84 1.46
C ARG A 71 -10.82 -2.09 2.49
N LYS A 72 -10.53 -2.74 3.61
CA LYS A 72 -9.58 -2.19 4.58
C LYS A 72 -8.16 -2.24 3.97
N VAL A 73 -7.45 -1.14 4.15
CA VAL A 73 -6.11 -0.92 3.63
C VAL A 73 -5.18 -0.66 4.79
N ASP A 74 -4.14 -1.48 4.90
CA ASP A 74 -3.07 -1.30 5.87
C ASP A 74 -1.86 -0.72 5.15
N LEU A 75 -1.51 0.53 5.48
CA LEU A 75 -0.45 1.27 4.83
C LEU A 75 0.77 1.40 5.73
N VAL A 76 1.90 0.92 5.23
CA VAL A 76 3.18 0.89 5.93
C VAL A 76 4.21 1.72 5.17
N PRO A 77 4.82 2.74 5.80
CA PRO A 77 5.96 3.43 5.23
C PRO A 77 7.20 2.53 5.22
N GLU A 78 7.95 2.51 4.12
CA GLU A 78 9.13 1.64 3.97
C GLU A 78 10.18 1.87 5.07
N HIS A 79 10.35 3.11 5.51
CA HIS A 79 11.31 3.45 6.56
C HIS A 79 10.88 2.99 7.96
N GLU A 80 9.60 2.61 8.15
CA GLU A 80 9.07 2.06 9.40
C GLU A 80 9.06 0.53 9.42
N LEU A 81 9.42 -0.12 8.30
CA LEU A 81 9.53 -1.57 8.27
C LEU A 81 10.57 -2.06 9.27
N ASN A 82 10.21 -3.10 10.02
CA ASN A 82 11.15 -3.76 10.91
C ASN A 82 12.37 -4.25 10.10
N PRO A 83 13.61 -3.88 10.47
CA PRO A 83 14.82 -4.24 9.73
C PRO A 83 14.97 -5.73 9.45
N HIS A 84 14.47 -6.60 10.33
CA HIS A 84 14.59 -8.05 10.21
C HIS A 84 13.69 -8.63 9.10
N VAL A 85 12.54 -8.01 8.84
CA VAL A 85 11.59 -8.44 7.81
C VAL A 85 11.62 -7.56 6.56
N ARG A 86 12.27 -6.38 6.63
CA ARG A 86 12.34 -5.41 5.54
C ARG A 86 12.83 -6.04 4.23
N ALA A 87 13.91 -6.82 4.27
CA ALA A 87 14.45 -7.46 3.07
C ALA A 87 13.45 -8.44 2.45
N GLN A 88 12.76 -9.23 3.28
CA GLN A 88 11.75 -10.18 2.81
C GLN A 88 10.53 -9.44 2.22
N VAL A 89 10.00 -8.46 2.95
CA VAL A 89 8.84 -7.67 2.50
C VAL A 89 9.17 -6.96 1.18
N LEU A 90 10.36 -6.37 1.05
CA LEU A 90 10.79 -5.71 -0.19
C LEU A 90 10.97 -6.68 -1.37
N ALA A 91 11.39 -7.92 -1.10
CA ALA A 91 11.53 -8.94 -2.14
C ALA A 91 10.17 -9.48 -2.61
N GLU A 92 9.19 -9.54 -1.72
CA GLU A 92 7.82 -9.97 -2.03
C GLU A 92 6.93 -8.84 -2.55
N ALA A 93 7.27 -7.58 -2.25
CA ALA A 93 6.49 -6.42 -2.63
C ALA A 93 6.43 -6.24 -4.14
N VAL A 94 5.22 -6.20 -4.69
CA VAL A 94 4.97 -6.01 -6.11
C VAL A 94 4.68 -4.53 -6.37
N PRO A 95 5.41 -3.86 -7.28
CA PRO A 95 5.11 -2.50 -7.67
C PRO A 95 3.75 -2.43 -8.36
N LEU A 96 3.00 -1.40 -7.99
CA LEU A 96 1.83 -0.96 -8.71
C LEU A 96 2.27 0.27 -9.49
#